data_AF-A0A5R9LNE0-F1
#
_entry.id   AF-A0A5R9LNE0-F1
#
_cell.length_a   1.000
_cell.length_b   1.000
_cell.length_c   1.000
_cell.angle_alpha   90.00
_cell.angle_beta   90.00
_cell.angle_gamma   90.00
#
_symmetry.space_group_name_H-M   'P 1'
#
loop_
_entity.id
_entity.type
_entity.pdbx_description
1 polymer ?
#
loop_
_entity_poly.entity_id
_entity_poly.type
_entity_poly.pdbx_seq_one_letter_code
_entity_poly.pdbx_strand_id
1 'polypeptide(L)'
;MTEVVSFTTVQQDLDRGSACLSLEAAFPAIANMRILAAMTSTSQEEIENVAQVITDLHIATVPGEHARAASHAAANLCSGAGADLLYAPTRLQQLITEAIEVGYATALRDVRNGDFDGDIQAWRPDLLEE
;
A
#
# COMPACT_ATOMS: atom_id res chain seq x y z
N MET A 1 10.34 23.29 -66.33
CA MET A 1 10.79 21.89 -66.23
C MET A 1 10.31 21.36 -64.90
N THR A 2 9.55 20.27 -64.96
CA THR A 2 9.09 19.33 -63.90
C THR A 2 10.21 19.08 -62.86
N GLU A 3 9.97 18.92 -61.56
CA GLU A 3 9.27 17.76 -60.97
C GLU A 3 8.58 18.02 -59.61
N VAL A 4 7.55 17.20 -59.42
CA VAL A 4 6.79 16.88 -58.23
C VAL A 4 7.53 15.81 -57.44
N VAL A 5 7.66 15.94 -56.12
CA VAL A 5 7.49 14.82 -55.17
C VAL A 5 6.89 15.36 -53.86
N SER A 6 5.63 14.97 -53.61
CA SER A 6 4.96 15.02 -52.31
C SER A 6 5.51 13.95 -51.37
N PHE A 7 5.51 14.19 -50.06
CA PHE A 7 4.82 13.36 -49.05
C PHE A 7 4.99 14.01 -47.65
N THR A 8 3.99 14.81 -47.27
CA THR A 8 3.43 14.93 -45.91
C THR A 8 4.39 14.91 -44.71
N THR A 9 4.88 16.11 -44.36
CA THR A 9 4.42 16.95 -43.22
C THR A 9 3.38 16.28 -42.30
N VAL A 10 3.47 16.32 -40.96
CA VAL A 10 3.58 17.55 -40.16
C VAL A 10 4.37 17.31 -38.88
N GLN A 11 5.65 17.65 -38.90
CA GLN A 11 6.42 18.03 -37.72
C GLN A 11 7.15 19.32 -38.11
N GLN A 12 7.03 20.35 -37.26
CA GLN A 12 7.72 21.64 -37.33
C GLN A 12 7.08 22.69 -38.25
N ASP A 13 6.28 23.58 -37.67
CA ASP A 13 6.64 25.00 -37.48
C ASP A 13 5.40 25.77 -37.03
N LEU A 14 5.46 26.37 -35.83
CA LEU A 14 5.16 27.79 -35.68
C LEU A 14 5.63 28.27 -34.31
N ASP A 15 6.93 28.51 -34.23
CA ASP A 15 7.46 29.45 -33.26
C ASP A 15 7.27 30.86 -33.83
N ARG A 16 6.27 31.58 -33.29
CA ARG A 16 6.21 33.04 -33.03
C ARG A 16 4.83 33.63 -33.28
N GLY A 17 4.07 33.77 -32.19
CA GLY A 17 2.95 34.70 -32.16
C GLY A 17 1.91 34.45 -31.08
N SER A 18 2.29 34.59 -29.81
CA SER A 18 1.43 35.14 -28.76
C SER A 18 -0.03 34.65 -28.68
N ALA A 19 -0.26 33.51 -28.01
CA ALA A 19 -1.49 33.28 -27.24
C ALA A 19 -1.33 32.07 -26.30
N CYS A 20 -1.94 32.20 -25.11
CA CYS A 20 -2.30 31.12 -24.19
C CYS A 20 -1.18 30.39 -23.43
N LEU A 21 -0.89 30.91 -22.24
CA LEU A 21 -1.03 30.22 -20.95
C LEU A 21 -1.34 28.71 -21.03
N SER A 22 -0.59 27.93 -20.24
CA SER A 22 -0.92 26.60 -19.71
C SER A 22 -0.30 25.39 -20.41
N LEU A 23 1.04 25.23 -20.37
CA LEU A 23 1.65 23.90 -20.50
C LEU A 23 2.48 23.47 -19.26
N GLU A 24 2.79 24.37 -18.34
CA GLU A 24 3.50 24.05 -17.08
C GLU A 24 2.58 23.59 -15.93
N ALA A 25 1.26 23.63 -16.12
CA ALA A 25 0.28 23.14 -15.14
C ALA A 25 -0.17 21.68 -15.37
N ALA A 26 0.26 21.05 -16.48
CA ALA A 26 -0.23 19.73 -16.89
C ALA A 26 0.49 18.55 -16.20
N PHE A 27 1.72 18.73 -15.73
CA PHE A 27 2.48 17.67 -15.05
C PHE A 27 1.89 17.22 -13.70
N PRO A 28 1.44 18.12 -12.79
CA PRO A 28 0.75 17.67 -11.58
C PRO A 28 -0.66 17.10 -11.86
N ALA A 29 -1.30 17.52 -12.96
CA ALA A 29 -2.62 17.01 -13.36
C ALA A 29 -2.56 15.56 -13.89
N ILE A 30 -1.50 15.19 -14.62
CA ILE A 30 -1.30 13.83 -15.13
C ILE A 30 -0.95 12.86 -13.99
N ALA A 31 -0.16 13.29 -13.01
CA ALA A 31 0.10 12.51 -11.80
C ALA A 31 -1.19 12.29 -10.97
N ASN A 32 -2.01 13.34 -10.81
CA ASN A 32 -3.32 13.23 -10.16
C ASN A 32 -4.30 12.34 -10.94
N MET A 33 -4.30 12.39 -12.27
CA MET A 33 -5.16 11.54 -13.11
C MET A 33 -4.80 10.06 -13.02
N ARG A 34 -3.52 9.71 -12.84
CA ARG A 34 -3.09 8.32 -12.65
C ARG A 34 -3.47 7.77 -11.28
N ILE A 35 -3.39 8.59 -10.23
CA ILE A 35 -3.86 8.21 -8.89
C ILE A 35 -5.39 8.06 -8.89
N LEU A 36 -6.13 8.98 -9.51
CA LEU A 36 -7.58 8.85 -9.70
C LEU A 36 -7.94 7.59 -10.49
N ALA A 37 -7.25 7.33 -11.61
CA ALA A 37 -7.51 6.17 -12.46
C ALA A 37 -7.21 4.82 -11.75
N ALA A 38 -6.18 4.78 -10.90
CA ALA A 38 -5.87 3.62 -10.06
C ALA A 38 -6.89 3.44 -8.91
N MET A 39 -7.45 4.53 -8.36
CA MET A 39 -8.54 4.44 -7.38
C MET A 39 -9.88 4.02 -8.00
N THR A 40 -10.05 4.17 -9.31
CA THR A 40 -11.28 3.76 -10.03
C THR A 40 -11.25 2.33 -10.58
N SER A 41 -10.14 1.59 -10.45
CA SER A 41 -10.07 0.20 -10.95
C SER A 41 -10.53 -0.85 -9.95
N THR A 42 -10.49 -0.54 -8.64
CA THR A 42 -10.94 -1.45 -7.58
C THR A 42 -12.38 -1.11 -7.24
N SER A 43 -13.27 -2.10 -7.29
CA SER A 43 -14.67 -1.85 -6.96
C SER A 43 -14.80 -1.61 -5.45
N GLN A 44 -15.76 -0.77 -5.04
CA GLN A 44 -16.07 -0.60 -3.62
C GLN A 44 -16.41 -1.94 -2.96
N GLU A 45 -17.02 -2.86 -3.71
CA GLU A 45 -17.32 -4.23 -3.29
C GLU A 45 -16.05 -5.03 -2.97
N GLU A 46 -14.97 -4.90 -3.76
CA GLU A 46 -13.69 -5.55 -3.46
C GLU A 46 -13.07 -5.02 -2.17
N ILE A 47 -13.17 -3.71 -1.92
CA ILE A 47 -12.66 -3.09 -0.68
C ILE A 47 -13.43 -3.61 0.54
N GLU A 48 -14.76 -3.65 0.46
CA GLU A 48 -15.60 -4.18 1.53
C GLU A 48 -15.38 -5.68 1.75
N ASN A 49 -15.17 -6.44 0.68
CA ASN A 49 -14.86 -7.86 0.78
C ASN A 49 -13.51 -8.09 1.50
N VAL A 50 -12.46 -7.34 1.13
CA VAL A 50 -11.17 -7.41 1.83
C VAL A 50 -11.31 -7.00 3.29
N ALA A 51 -12.07 -5.94 3.59
CA ALA A 51 -12.34 -5.51 4.95
C ALA A 51 -13.01 -6.62 5.77
N GLN A 52 -13.99 -7.31 5.18
CA GLN A 52 -14.67 -8.43 5.82
C GLN A 52 -13.72 -9.61 6.06
N VAL A 53 -12.90 -9.98 5.07
CA VAL A 53 -11.91 -11.05 5.21
C VAL A 53 -10.92 -10.76 6.34
N ILE A 54 -10.45 -9.52 6.48
CA ILE A 54 -9.55 -9.12 7.57
C ILE A 54 -10.25 -9.30 8.93
N THR A 55 -11.48 -8.81 9.06
CA THR A 55 -12.24 -8.94 10.30
C THR A 55 -12.52 -10.42 10.63
N ASP A 56 -12.90 -11.24 9.66
CA ASP A 56 -13.14 -12.68 9.86
C ASP A 56 -11.87 -13.41 10.27
N LEU A 57 -10.74 -13.08 9.63
CA LEU A 57 -9.44 -13.63 9.95
C LEU A 57 -8.98 -13.23 11.36
N HIS A 58 -9.26 -11.99 11.76
CA HIS A 58 -9.01 -11.50 13.11
C HIS A 58 -9.78 -12.31 14.16
N ILE A 59 -11.08 -12.50 13.94
CA ILE A 59 -11.92 -13.31 14.83
C ILE A 59 -11.41 -14.75 14.94
N ALA A 60 -10.92 -15.33 13.84
CA ALA A 60 -10.42 -16.71 13.81
C ALA A 60 -9.02 -16.87 14.40
N THR A 61 -8.16 -15.86 14.26
CA THR A 61 -6.71 -15.98 14.54
C THR A 61 -6.32 -15.39 15.89
N VAL A 62 -7.01 -14.33 16.31
CA VAL A 62 -6.72 -13.55 17.52
C VAL A 62 -7.63 -13.89 18.74
N PRO A 63 -8.33 -15.05 18.87
CA PRO A 63 -8.95 -15.39 20.14
C PRO A 63 -7.95 -16.08 21.10
N GLY A 64 -7.95 -15.68 22.37
CA GLY A 64 -7.24 -16.37 23.44
C GLY A 64 -5.88 -15.77 23.84
N GLU A 65 -4.90 -16.63 24.12
CA GLU A 65 -3.65 -16.33 24.84
C GLU A 65 -2.78 -15.22 24.20
N HIS A 66 -2.84 -15.06 22.88
CA HIS A 66 -2.02 -14.10 22.14
C HIS A 66 -2.68 -12.73 21.97
N ALA A 67 -3.97 -12.58 22.27
CA ALA A 67 -4.75 -11.37 22.00
C ALA A 67 -4.16 -10.13 22.67
N ARG A 68 -3.74 -10.25 23.94
CA ARG A 68 -3.15 -9.12 24.69
C ARG A 68 -1.81 -8.68 24.10
N ALA A 69 -0.97 -9.63 23.71
CA ALA A 69 0.33 -9.34 23.13
C ALA A 69 0.20 -8.73 21.72
N ALA A 70 -0.71 -9.27 20.90
CA ALA A 70 -1.06 -8.75 19.59
C ALA A 70 -1.59 -7.32 19.68
N SER A 71 -2.51 -7.05 20.61
CA SER A 71 -3.07 -5.70 20.79
C SER A 71 -2.03 -4.69 21.28
N HIS A 72 -1.12 -5.12 22.15
CA HIS A 72 -0.01 -4.25 22.56
C HIS A 72 0.95 -3.95 21.40
N ALA A 73 1.25 -4.94 20.57
CA ALA A 73 2.07 -4.74 19.37
C ALA A 73 1.39 -3.79 18.38
N ALA A 74 0.09 -3.95 18.14
CA ALA A 74 -0.70 -3.06 17.30
C ALA A 74 -0.69 -1.61 17.82
N ALA A 75 -0.93 -1.41 19.12
CA ALA A 75 -0.85 -0.09 19.72
C ALA A 75 0.54 0.55 19.56
N ASN A 76 1.61 -0.21 19.76
CA ASN A 76 2.98 0.30 19.60
C ASN A 76 3.29 0.67 18.14
N LEU A 77 2.89 -0.17 17.17
CA LEU A 77 3.08 0.11 15.75
C LEU A 77 2.26 1.33 15.29
N CYS A 78 0.99 1.40 15.69
CA CYS A 78 0.11 2.53 15.38
C CYS A 78 0.58 3.83 16.04
N SER A 79 1.26 3.78 17.19
CA SER A 79 1.82 4.97 17.84
C SER A 79 2.94 5.63 17.02
N GLY A 80 3.68 4.84 16.23
CA GLY A 80 4.75 5.32 15.36
C GLY A 80 4.27 5.83 14.00
N ALA A 81 3.03 5.52 13.60
CA ALA A 81 2.47 5.91 12.31
C ALA A 81 2.17 7.43 12.19
N GLY A 82 2.24 8.17 13.30
CA GLY A 82 2.16 9.63 13.30
C GLY A 82 0.80 10.18 12.86
N ALA A 83 0.82 11.38 12.28
CA ALA A 83 -0.38 12.13 11.90
C ALA A 83 -1.25 11.40 10.85
N ASP A 84 -0.65 10.60 9.97
CA ASP A 84 -1.34 9.98 8.84
C ASP A 84 -2.40 8.98 9.30
N LEU A 85 -2.12 8.22 10.36
CA LEU A 85 -3.10 7.29 10.93
C LEU A 85 -4.14 8.00 11.80
N LEU A 86 -3.80 9.12 12.45
CA LEU A 86 -4.73 9.90 13.27
C LEU A 86 -5.88 10.50 12.46
N TYR A 87 -5.62 10.91 11.22
CA TYR A 87 -6.63 11.49 10.32
C TYR A 87 -7.31 10.46 9.41
N ALA A 88 -6.89 9.19 9.47
CA ALA A 88 -7.53 8.13 8.71
C ALA A 88 -8.98 7.90 9.19
N PRO A 89 -9.92 7.48 8.31
CA PRO A 89 -11.24 7.06 8.73
C PRO A 89 -11.19 5.95 9.79
N THR A 90 -12.07 6.00 10.79
CA THR A 90 -12.10 5.02 11.90
C THR A 90 -12.13 3.58 11.42
N ARG A 91 -12.88 3.28 10.36
CA ARG A 91 -12.94 1.92 9.80
C ARG A 91 -11.57 1.46 9.26
N LEU A 92 -10.81 2.35 8.64
CA LEU A 92 -9.47 2.04 8.15
C LEU A 92 -8.49 1.84 9.31
N GLN A 93 -8.55 2.68 10.35
CA GLN A 93 -7.75 2.49 11.55
C GLN A 93 -8.02 1.13 12.20
N GLN A 94 -9.29 0.73 12.26
CA GLN A 94 -9.70 -0.57 12.79
C GLN A 94 -9.14 -1.72 11.95
N LEU A 95 -9.28 -1.67 10.62
CA LEU A 95 -8.77 -2.72 9.73
C LEU A 95 -7.24 -2.86 9.80
N ILE A 96 -6.52 -1.74 9.92
CA ILE A 96 -5.06 -1.76 10.13
C ILE A 96 -4.72 -2.44 11.46
N THR A 97 -5.45 -2.11 12.52
CA THR A 97 -5.25 -2.73 13.84
C THR A 97 -5.51 -4.23 13.79
N GLU A 98 -6.65 -4.66 13.21
CA GLU A 98 -7.03 -6.07 13.06
C GLU A 98 -5.98 -6.85 12.25
N ALA A 99 -5.49 -6.28 11.15
CA ALA A 99 -4.46 -6.90 10.31
C ALA A 99 -3.12 -7.07 11.05
N ILE A 100 -2.70 -6.07 11.82
CA ILE A 100 -1.49 -6.17 12.65
C ILE A 100 -1.65 -7.26 13.71
N GLU A 101 -2.78 -7.27 14.39
CA GLU A 101 -3.05 -8.26 15.44
C GLU A 101 -3.06 -9.70 14.89
N VAL A 102 -3.63 -9.92 13.70
CA VAL A 102 -3.56 -11.20 12.98
C VAL A 102 -2.12 -11.60 12.71
N GLY A 103 -1.34 -10.71 12.08
CA GLY A 103 0.04 -11.01 11.71
C GLY A 103 0.89 -11.36 12.94
N TYR A 104 0.71 -10.63 14.03
CA TYR A 104 1.43 -10.87 15.27
C TYR A 104 1.02 -12.17 15.96
N ALA A 105 -0.29 -12.47 16.02
CA ALA A 105 -0.80 -13.71 16.59
C ALA A 105 -0.31 -14.95 15.80
N THR A 106 -0.27 -14.86 14.47
CA THR A 106 0.29 -15.90 13.61
C THR A 106 1.79 -16.08 13.87
N ALA A 107 2.56 -15.00 13.86
CA ALA A 107 4.01 -15.08 14.12
C ALA A 107 4.32 -15.71 15.49
N LEU A 108 3.58 -15.36 16.55
CA LEU A 108 3.75 -15.98 17.86
C LEU A 108 3.42 -17.47 17.86
N ARG A 109 2.39 -17.88 17.11
CA ARG A 109 2.02 -19.29 16.98
C ARG A 109 3.12 -20.08 16.27
N ASP A 110 3.64 -19.54 15.19
CA ASP A 110 4.69 -20.17 14.38
C ASP A 110 6.01 -20.27 15.16
N VAL A 111 6.39 -19.22 15.90
CA VAL A 111 7.53 -19.27 16.85
C VAL A 111 7.32 -20.37 17.89
N ARG A 112 6.12 -20.49 18.46
CA ARG A 112 5.84 -21.54 19.46
C ARG A 112 5.92 -22.94 18.87
N ASN A 113 5.53 -23.10 17.60
CA ASN A 113 5.58 -24.38 16.91
C ASN A 113 6.99 -24.76 16.43
N GLY A 114 7.96 -23.85 16.53
CA GLY A 114 9.33 -24.04 16.06
C GLY A 114 9.47 -23.88 14.54
N ASP A 115 8.48 -23.28 13.87
CA ASP A 115 8.49 -23.14 12.40
C ASP A 115 9.61 -22.22 11.92
N PHE A 116 10.07 -21.30 12.77
CA PHE A 116 11.19 -20.41 12.48
C PHE A 116 12.54 -20.88 13.02
N ASP A 117 12.65 -22.05 13.66
CA ASP A 117 13.89 -22.45 14.33
C ASP A 117 15.08 -22.52 13.36
N GLY A 118 14.84 -22.95 12.11
CA GLY A 118 15.84 -22.94 11.03
C GLY A 118 16.20 -21.53 10.54
N ASP A 119 15.20 -20.65 10.41
CA ASP A 119 15.40 -19.27 9.94
C ASP A 119 16.06 -18.39 11.00
N ILE A 120 15.78 -18.64 12.29
CA ILE A 120 16.45 -17.99 13.41
C ILE A 120 17.94 -18.30 13.41
N GLN A 121 18.36 -19.51 13.03
CA GLN A 121 19.80 -19.80 12.88
C GLN A 121 20.44 -18.93 11.80
N ALA A 122 19.71 -18.64 10.72
CA ALA A 122 20.20 -17.78 9.64
C ALA A 122 20.20 -16.30 10.02
N TRP A 123 19.19 -15.83 10.77
CA TRP A 123 19.06 -14.41 11.13
C TRP A 123 19.89 -14.03 12.35
N ARG A 124 20.08 -14.98 13.27
CA ARG A 124 20.75 -14.81 14.56
C ARG A 124 21.65 -16.01 14.86
N PRO A 125 22.71 -16.22 14.07
CA PRO A 125 23.66 -17.31 14.32
C PRO A 125 24.35 -17.17 15.68
N ASP A 126 24.47 -15.93 16.18
CA ASP A 126 25.02 -15.56 17.49
C ASP A 126 24.28 -16.17 18.69
N LEU A 127 23.03 -16.59 18.52
CA LEU A 127 22.24 -17.20 19.59
C LEU A 127 22.54 -18.69 19.80
N LEU A 128 23.34 -19.30 18.92
CA LEU A 128 23.59 -20.75 18.88
C LEU A 128 25.07 -21.12 19.04
N GLU A 129 25.95 -20.13 19.12
CA GLU A 129 27.37 -20.34 19.41
C GLU A 129 27.58 -20.31 20.95
N GLU A 130 27.89 -21.47 21.54
CA GLU A 130 28.41 -21.61 22.92
C GLU A 130 29.89 -21.20 23.04
#